data_AF-A0A0J6CLP7-F1
#
_entry.id   AF-A0A0J6CLP7-F1
#
_cell.length_a   1.000
_cell.length_b   1.000
_cell.length_c   1.000
_cell.angle_alpha   90.00
_cell.angle_beta   90.00
_cell.angle_gamma   90.00
#
_symmetry.space_group_name_H-M   'P 1'
#
loop_
_entity.id
_entity.type
_entity.pdbx_description
1 polymer ?
#
loop_
_entity_poly.entity_id
_entity_poly.type
_entity_poly.pdbx_seq_one_letter_code
_entity_poly.pdbx_strand_id
1 'polypeptide(L)'
;MSVKYKLVLKKDLTKGAAADAKRYYASAPVSGMMDFDSICELIADRSTASDGDVALVVLGLIRAMEEALLRNEVVQLGRLGNFRLSIGSSGTVEEKDFQANMIRKPKIIFTPGDKLRAMIEKVSLERIGKEPEAPEEGGSDRPEIE
;
A
#
# COMPACT_ATOMS: atom_id res chain seq x y z
N MET A 1 11.81 10.14 -9.39
CA MET A 1 11.53 8.78 -9.91
C MET A 1 10.03 8.63 -10.00
N SER A 2 9.51 8.21 -11.16
CA SER A 2 8.08 7.99 -11.38
C SER A 2 7.72 6.53 -11.08
N VAL A 3 6.56 6.32 -10.46
CA VAL A 3 5.91 5.00 -10.38
C VAL A 3 5.08 4.83 -11.64
N LYS A 4 5.45 3.83 -12.45
CA LYS A 4 4.75 3.54 -13.69
C LYS A 4 3.45 2.79 -13.40
N TYR A 5 2.36 3.14 -14.09
CA TYR A 5 1.08 2.47 -13.97
C TYR A 5 0.45 2.14 -15.32
N LYS A 6 -0.40 1.11 -15.36
CA LYS A 6 -1.25 0.78 -16.50
C LYS A 6 -2.72 0.84 -16.11
N LEU A 7 -3.61 1.04 -17.09
CA LEU A 7 -5.04 0.88 -16.85
C LEU A 7 -5.43 -0.59 -16.95
N VAL A 8 -6.21 -1.06 -15.98
CA VAL A 8 -6.79 -2.41 -15.97
C VAL A 8 -8.30 -2.31 -15.84
N LEU A 9 -9.03 -3.05 -16.67
CA LEU A 9 -10.48 -3.13 -16.62
C LEU A 9 -10.89 -4.13 -15.54
N LYS A 10 -11.66 -3.69 -14.54
CA LYS A 10 -12.18 -4.55 -13.45
C LYS A 10 -13.68 -4.30 -13.26
N LYS A 11 -14.34 -5.20 -12.51
CA LYS A 11 -15.74 -5.03 -12.10
C LYS A 11 -15.91 -3.71 -11.34
N ASP A 12 -16.97 -2.97 -11.67
CA ASP A 12 -17.35 -1.77 -10.95
C ASP A 12 -18.04 -2.15 -9.62
N LEU A 13 -17.47 -1.70 -8.51
CA LEU A 13 -17.98 -1.92 -7.15
C LEU A 13 -18.55 -0.65 -6.53
N THR A 14 -18.74 0.41 -7.33
CA THR A 14 -19.39 1.63 -6.84
C THR A 14 -20.87 1.39 -6.54
N LYS A 15 -21.40 2.14 -5.56
CA LYS A 15 -22.79 1.99 -5.12
C LYS A 15 -23.74 2.29 -6.29
N GLY A 16 -24.56 1.31 -6.67
CA GLY A 16 -25.52 1.43 -7.77
C GLY A 16 -25.01 0.98 -9.15
N ALA A 17 -23.78 0.45 -9.25
CA ALA A 17 -23.29 -0.14 -10.50
C ALA A 17 -24.09 -1.41 -10.88
N ALA A 18 -24.33 -1.59 -12.18
CA ALA A 18 -24.94 -2.81 -12.70
C ALA A 18 -24.04 -4.04 -12.46
N ALA A 19 -24.63 -5.24 -12.39
CA ALA A 19 -23.93 -6.46 -11.99
C ALA A 19 -22.68 -6.78 -12.85
N ASP A 20 -22.72 -6.41 -14.13
CA ASP A 20 -21.66 -6.63 -15.13
C ASP A 20 -20.94 -5.34 -15.55
N ALA A 21 -21.19 -4.23 -14.85
CA ALA A 21 -20.49 -2.97 -15.12
C ALA A 21 -18.99 -3.14 -14.87
N LYS A 22 -18.19 -2.53 -15.76
CA LYS A 22 -16.72 -2.54 -15.67
C LYS A 22 -16.18 -1.12 -15.69
N ARG A 23 -15.08 -0.90 -14.99
CA ARG A 23 -14.38 0.39 -14.88
C ARG A 23 -12.88 0.20 -14.99
N TYR A 24 -12.19 1.18 -15.57
CA TYR A 24 -10.73 1.21 -15.62
C TYR A 24 -10.16 1.71 -14.28
N TYR A 25 -9.17 0.99 -13.77
CA TYR A 25 -8.42 1.34 -12.57
C TYR A 25 -6.93 1.46 -12.91
N ALA A 26 -6.23 2.40 -12.26
CA ALA A 26 -4.79 2.44 -12.30
C ALA A 26 -4.22 1.24 -11.53
N SER A 27 -3.23 0.56 -12.12
CA SER A 27 -2.49 -0.54 -11.51
C SER A 27 -1.01 -0.32 -11.75
N ALA A 28 -0.25 -0.13 -10.66
CA ALA A 28 1.20 -0.03 -10.70
C ALA A 28 1.80 -1.43 -10.50
N PRO A 29 2.45 -2.04 -11.51
CA PRO A 29 3.17 -3.30 -11.29
C PRO A 29 4.36 -3.05 -10.36
N VAL A 30 4.65 -4.01 -9.49
CA VAL A 30 5.85 -4.00 -8.65
C VAL A 30 7.06 -4.11 -9.58
N SER A 31 8.00 -3.17 -9.46
CA SER A 31 9.17 -3.08 -10.34
C SER A 31 10.33 -3.99 -9.94
N GLY A 32 10.32 -4.49 -8.71
CA GLY A 32 11.37 -5.35 -8.17
C GLY A 32 11.18 -5.60 -6.68
N MET A 33 12.09 -6.40 -6.12
CA MET A 33 12.18 -6.69 -4.70
C MET A 33 13.59 -6.32 -4.24
N MET A 34 13.69 -5.57 -3.15
CA MET A 34 14.94 -5.44 -2.40
C MET A 34 14.82 -6.46 -1.26
N ASP A 35 15.54 -7.56 -1.38
CA ASP A 35 15.52 -8.65 -0.39
C ASP A 35 16.37 -8.30 0.84
N PHE A 36 16.33 -9.19 1.84
CA PHE A 36 16.99 -8.96 3.12
C PHE A 36 18.51 -8.83 2.96
N ASP A 37 19.13 -9.67 2.13
CA ASP A 37 20.58 -9.65 1.91
C ASP A 37 20.97 -8.35 1.18
N SER A 38 20.21 -7.92 0.17
CA SER A 38 20.42 -6.62 -0.49
C SER A 38 20.29 -5.43 0.46
N ILE A 39 19.39 -5.50 1.46
CA ILE A 39 19.26 -4.46 2.50
C ILE A 39 20.52 -4.46 3.38
N CYS A 40 20.98 -5.63 3.81
CA CYS A 40 22.17 -5.77 4.65
C CYS A 40 23.41 -5.23 3.95
N GLU A 41 23.65 -5.63 2.70
CA GLU A 41 24.74 -5.12 1.86
C GLU A 41 24.67 -3.59 1.71
N LEU A 42 23.51 -3.04 1.33
CA LEU A 42 23.35 -1.60 1.13
C LEU A 42 23.63 -0.77 2.39
N ILE A 43 23.30 -1.29 3.57
CA ILE A 43 23.57 -0.63 4.85
C ILE A 43 25.04 -0.80 5.25
N ALA A 44 25.61 -1.99 5.08
CA ALA A 44 27.02 -2.26 5.35
C ALA A 44 27.92 -1.33 4.54
N ASP A 45 27.66 -1.18 3.23
CA ASP A 45 28.37 -0.27 2.32
C ASP A 45 28.35 1.21 2.76
N ARG A 46 27.39 1.59 3.60
CA ARG A 46 27.17 2.96 4.08
C ARG A 46 27.49 3.13 5.56
N SER A 47 28.10 2.14 6.19
CA SER A 47 28.43 2.12 7.60
C SER A 47 29.77 1.42 7.85
N THR A 48 30.14 1.28 9.12
CA THR A 48 31.30 0.48 9.54
C THR A 48 30.91 -0.93 9.97
N ALA A 49 29.63 -1.30 9.82
CA ALA A 49 29.10 -2.61 10.16
C ALA A 49 29.29 -3.58 9.00
N SER A 50 29.53 -4.86 9.31
CA SER A 50 29.41 -5.92 8.30
C SER A 50 27.95 -6.18 7.96
N ASP A 51 27.69 -6.82 6.83
CA ASP A 51 26.38 -7.37 6.47
C ASP A 51 25.81 -8.28 7.59
N GLY A 52 26.67 -9.10 8.21
CA GLY A 52 26.32 -9.93 9.37
C GLY A 52 25.89 -9.12 10.59
N ASP A 53 26.57 -8.01 10.90
CA ASP A 53 26.18 -7.11 12.00
C ASP A 53 24.83 -6.45 11.74
N VAL A 54 24.58 -6.02 10.49
CA VAL A 54 23.28 -5.45 10.11
C VAL A 54 22.17 -6.48 10.25
N ALA A 55 22.40 -7.70 9.75
CA ALA A 55 21.44 -8.78 9.85
C ALA A 55 21.11 -9.11 11.32
N LEU A 56 22.13 -9.18 12.17
CA LEU A 56 21.96 -9.41 13.61
C LEU A 56 21.05 -8.36 14.25
N VAL A 57 21.26 -7.08 13.95
CA VAL A 57 20.47 -5.98 14.51
C VAL A 57 19.02 -6.03 14.03
N VAL A 58 18.78 -6.27 12.73
CA VAL A 58 17.41 -6.33 12.20
C VAL A 58 16.64 -7.53 12.75
N LEU A 59 17.28 -8.70 12.87
CA LEU A 59 16.68 -9.88 13.50
C LEU A 59 16.42 -9.67 14.99
N GLY A 60 17.34 -9.00 15.71
CA GLY A 60 17.15 -8.62 17.10
C GLY A 60 15.98 -7.65 17.29
N LEU A 61 15.83 -6.69 16.37
CA LEU A 61 14.69 -5.78 16.33
C LEU A 61 13.37 -6.53 16.17
N ILE A 62 13.29 -7.52 15.28
CA ILE A 62 12.08 -8.35 15.10
C ILE A 62 11.70 -9.03 16.41
N ARG A 63 12.65 -9.62 17.14
CA ARG A 63 12.40 -10.24 18.44
C ARG A 63 11.86 -9.24 19.48
N ALA A 64 12.46 -8.05 19.56
CA ALA A 64 11.97 -7.00 20.45
C ALA A 64 10.55 -6.54 20.08
N MET A 65 10.24 -6.47 18.79
CA MET A 65 8.90 -6.16 18.29
C MET A 65 7.88 -7.25 18.66
N GLU A 66 8.24 -8.52 18.52
CA GLU A 66 7.37 -9.64 18.89
C GLU A 66 6.98 -9.58 20.36
N GLU A 67 7.95 -9.38 21.25
CA GLU A 67 7.70 -9.26 22.70
C GLU A 67 6.78 -8.09 23.03
N ALA A 68 7.04 -6.91 22.46
CA ALA A 68 6.24 -5.72 22.71
C ALA A 68 4.80 -5.85 22.16
N LEU A 69 4.65 -6.38 20.94
CA LEU A 69 3.34 -6.58 20.33
C LEU A 69 2.51 -7.62 21.10
N LEU A 70 3.12 -8.69 21.62
CA LEU A 70 2.42 -9.66 22.47
C LEU A 70 1.91 -9.07 23.78
N ARG A 71 2.58 -8.02 24.29
CA ARG A 71 2.10 -7.20 25.42
C ARG A 71 1.08 -6.14 25.01
N ASN A 72 0.63 -6.14 23.75
CA ASN A 72 -0.26 -5.15 23.16
C ASN A 72 0.30 -3.71 23.23
N GLU A 73 1.62 -3.57 23.24
CA GLU A 73 2.31 -2.27 23.17
C GLU A 73 2.37 -1.77 21.71
N VAL A 74 2.52 -0.45 21.55
CA VAL A 74 2.86 0.15 20.26
C VAL A 74 4.37 0.16 20.10
N VAL A 75 4.88 -0.45 19.03
CA VAL A 75 6.30 -0.38 18.68
C VAL A 75 6.52 0.84 17.80
N GLN A 76 7.17 1.87 18.36
CA GLN A 76 7.57 3.06 17.62
C GLN A 76 9.02 2.95 17.16
N LEU A 77 9.24 2.97 15.85
CA LEU A 77 10.57 2.92 15.22
C LEU A 77 10.94 4.29 14.62
N GLY A 78 10.91 5.32 15.46
CA GLY A 78 11.28 6.69 15.09
C GLY A 78 10.64 7.16 13.78
N ARG A 79 11.49 7.50 12.81
CA ARG A 79 11.07 8.03 11.50
C ARG A 79 10.46 7.00 10.54
N LEU A 80 10.62 5.72 10.85
CA LEU A 80 10.03 4.64 10.06
C LEU A 80 8.52 4.61 10.26
N GLY A 81 8.06 4.62 11.51
CA GLY A 81 6.64 4.62 11.85
C GLY A 81 6.32 3.79 13.08
N ASN A 82 5.05 3.40 13.19
CA ASN A 82 4.50 2.70 14.34
C ASN A 82 3.84 1.38 13.93
N PHE A 83 4.05 0.34 14.72
CA PHE A 83 3.37 -0.94 14.61
C PHE A 83 2.51 -1.18 15.85
N ARG A 84 1.27 -1.64 15.65
CA ARG A 84 0.38 -2.04 16.75
C ARG A 84 -0.47 -3.23 16.37
N LEU A 85 -0.89 -4.02 17.36
CA LEU A 85 -1.95 -4.99 17.16
C LEU A 85 -3.31 -4.28 17.04
N SER A 86 -4.17 -4.83 16.19
CA SER A 86 -5.55 -4.43 16.06
C SER A 86 -6.41 -5.68 15.99
N ILE A 87 -7.40 -5.71 16.86
CA ILE A 87 -8.49 -6.69 16.83
C ILE A 87 -9.72 -6.03 16.21
N GLY A 88 -10.56 -6.84 15.57
CA GLY A 88 -11.88 -6.44 15.13
C GLY A 88 -12.82 -7.62 15.28
N SER A 89 -14.11 -7.34 15.35
CA SER A 89 -15.14 -8.38 15.45
C SER A 89 -16.32 -8.04 14.53
N SER A 90 -17.18 -9.01 14.31
CA SER A 90 -18.56 -8.70 13.92
C SER A 90 -19.32 -8.20 15.15
N GLY A 91 -20.23 -7.25 14.98
CA GLY A 91 -21.04 -6.71 16.08
C GLY A 91 -22.36 -7.48 16.27
N THR A 92 -22.91 -7.42 17.48
CA THR A 92 -24.26 -7.88 17.83
C THR A 92 -25.10 -6.71 18.32
N VAL A 93 -26.42 -6.86 18.31
CA VAL A 93 -27.34 -5.85 18.85
C VAL A 93 -27.38 -5.92 20.38
N GLU A 94 -27.39 -7.13 20.95
CA GLU A 94 -27.36 -7.37 22.39
C GLU A 94 -26.00 -7.96 22.82
N GLU A 95 -25.55 -7.63 24.03
CA GLU A 95 -24.26 -8.07 24.58
C GLU A 95 -24.21 -9.59 24.80
N LYS A 96 -25.31 -10.19 25.27
CA LYS A 96 -25.41 -11.63 25.55
C LYS A 96 -25.22 -12.52 24.32
N ASP A 97 -25.46 -11.97 23.13
CA ASP A 97 -25.32 -12.67 21.86
C ASP A 97 -23.88 -12.62 21.34
N PHE A 98 -23.01 -11.79 21.94
CA PHE A 98 -21.63 -11.69 21.54
C PHE A 98 -20.84 -12.93 21.96
N GLN A 99 -20.15 -13.55 21.01
CA GLN A 99 -19.34 -14.74 21.23
C GLN A 99 -17.89 -14.50 20.84
N ALA A 100 -16.95 -15.16 21.54
CA ALA A 100 -15.52 -15.02 21.26
C ALA A 100 -15.13 -15.40 19.81
N ASN A 101 -15.87 -16.31 19.18
CA ASN A 101 -15.70 -16.68 17.77
C ASN A 101 -16.02 -15.54 16.79
N MET A 102 -16.70 -14.48 17.23
CA MET A 102 -16.99 -13.29 16.44
C MET A 102 -15.78 -12.36 16.35
N ILE A 103 -14.77 -12.57 17.20
CA ILE A 103 -13.48 -11.88 17.15
C ILE A 103 -12.70 -12.43 15.95
N ARG A 104 -12.34 -11.53 15.03
CA ARG A 104 -11.52 -11.85 13.86
C ARG A 104 -10.06 -11.99 14.28
N LYS A 105 -9.30 -12.72 13.47
CA LYS A 105 -7.85 -12.88 13.65
C LYS A 105 -7.19 -11.50 13.83
N PRO A 106 -6.40 -11.28 14.90
CA PRO A 106 -5.65 -10.05 15.10
C PRO A 106 -4.74 -9.77 13.91
N LYS A 107 -4.55 -8.47 13.60
CA LYS A 107 -3.65 -8.02 12.55
C LYS A 107 -2.69 -6.95 13.09
N ILE A 108 -1.50 -6.88 12.50
CA ILE A 108 -0.56 -5.79 12.74
C ILE A 108 -0.94 -4.63 11.80
N ILE A 109 -1.07 -3.44 12.36
CA ILE A 109 -1.24 -2.21 11.59
C ILE A 109 0.08 -1.43 11.63
N PHE A 110 0.63 -1.16 10.45
CA PHE A 110 1.73 -0.21 10.28
C PHE A 110 1.16 1.18 9.94
N THR A 111 1.65 2.20 10.65
CA THR A 111 1.38 3.60 10.33
C THR A 111 2.70 4.29 9.97
N PRO A 112 2.88 4.77 8.73
CA PRO A 112 4.14 5.33 8.26
C PRO A 112 4.53 6.57 9.06
N GLY A 113 5.82 6.71 9.40
CA GLY A 113 6.40 7.87 10.08
C GLY A 113 6.58 9.09 9.15
N ASP A 114 7.18 10.16 9.68
CA ASP A 114 7.41 11.41 8.96
C ASP A 114 8.19 11.22 7.64
N LYS A 115 9.26 10.42 7.67
CA LYS A 115 10.14 10.25 6.51
C LYS A 115 9.46 9.50 5.37
N LEU A 116 8.65 8.49 5.69
CA LEU A 116 7.90 7.74 4.69
C LEU A 116 6.73 8.56 4.14
N ARG A 117 6.03 9.34 4.98
CA ARG A 117 4.97 10.26 4.50
C ARG A 117 5.54 11.31 3.54
N ALA A 118 6.66 11.93 3.88
CA ALA A 118 7.34 12.89 2.99
C ALA A 118 7.88 12.24 1.70
N MET A 119 8.18 10.94 1.70
CA MET A 119 8.56 10.22 0.48
C MET A 119 7.35 10.03 -0.44
N ILE A 120 6.18 9.68 0.11
CA ILE A 120 4.93 9.51 -0.67
C ILE A 120 4.58 10.79 -1.43
N GLU A 121 4.77 11.96 -0.83
CA GLU A 121 4.54 13.26 -1.47
C GLU A 121 5.42 13.53 -2.70
N LYS A 122 6.57 12.84 -2.80
CA LYS A 122 7.52 12.97 -3.91
C LYS A 122 7.27 11.97 -5.04
N VAL A 123 6.31 11.05 -4.87
CA VAL A 123 5.98 10.06 -5.89
C VAL A 123 5.24 10.73 -7.03
N SER A 124 5.82 10.71 -8.23
CA SER A 124 5.11 11.04 -9.47
C SER A 124 4.60 9.78 -10.16
N LEU A 125 3.49 9.87 -10.88
CA LEU A 125 2.88 8.74 -11.60
C LEU A 125 3.04 8.92 -13.11
N GLU A 126 3.36 7.83 -13.81
CA GLU A 126 3.55 7.84 -15.26
C GLU A 126 2.79 6.68 -15.90
N ARG A 127 1.94 6.96 -16.90
CA ARG A 127 1.18 5.91 -17.58
C ARG A 127 2.06 5.17 -18.59
N ILE A 128 2.02 3.85 -18.57
CA ILE A 128 2.64 3.00 -19.59
C ILE A 128 1.64 2.80 -20.74
N GLY A 129 2.04 3.14 -21.98
CA GLY A 129 1.28 2.92 -23.22
C GLY A 129 0.64 4.17 -23.81
N LYS A 130 0.18 4.11 -25.07
CA LYS A 130 -0.46 5.23 -25.77
C LYS A 130 -1.71 5.71 -25.04
N GLU A 131 -1.87 7.03 -24.93
CA GLU A 131 -3.15 7.65 -24.61
C GLU A 131 -4.20 7.21 -25.65
N PRO A 132 -5.46 6.96 -25.24
CA PRO A 132 -6.51 6.82 -26.23
C PRO A 132 -6.57 8.12 -27.02
N GLU A 133 -6.53 8.00 -28.35
CA GLU A 133 -6.78 9.12 -29.26
C GLU A 133 -8.10 9.77 -28.83
N ALA A 134 -8.07 11.09 -28.61
CA ALA A 134 -9.28 11.85 -28.40
C ALA A 134 -10.21 11.59 -29.60
N PRO A 135 -11.53 11.45 -29.40
CA PRO A 135 -12.44 11.37 -30.54
C PRO A 135 -12.23 12.64 -31.37
N GLU A 136 -11.83 12.50 -32.64
CA GLU A 136 -11.89 13.61 -33.58
C GLU A 136 -13.34 14.10 -33.59
N GLU A 137 -13.57 15.33 -33.12
CA GLU A 137 -14.81 16.05 -33.38
C GLU A 137 -14.95 16.17 -34.89
N GLY A 138 -15.78 15.31 -35.47
CA GLY A 138 -16.14 15.36 -36.88
C GLY A 138 -16.69 16.74 -37.21
N GLY A 139 -15.89 17.54 -37.93
CA GLY A 139 -16.29 18.82 -38.48
C GLY A 139 -17.54 18.64 -39.33
N SER A 140 -18.63 19.26 -38.88
CA SER A 140 -19.84 19.40 -39.70
C SER A 140 -19.68 20.65 -40.56
N ASP A 141 -19.17 20.45 -41.77
CA ASP A 141 -19.36 21.40 -42.87
C ASP A 141 -20.86 21.55 -43.11
N ARG A 142 -21.40 22.72 -42.79
CA ARG A 142 -22.77 23.11 -43.13
C ARG A 142 -22.70 24.38 -43.97
N PRO A 143 -23.10 24.36 -45.26
CA PRO A 143 -23.04 25.55 -46.09
C PRO A 143 -24.16 26.53 -45.68
N GLU A 144 -23.81 27.79 -45.47
CA GLU A 144 -24.76 28.91 -45.37
C GLU A 144 -25.34 29.18 -46.76
N ILE A 145 -26.66 29.32 -46.85
CA ILE A 145 -27.35 29.79 -48.06
C ILE A 145 -28.06 31.09 -47.66
N GLU A 146 -27.77 32.16 -48.40
CA GLU A 146 -28.42 33.49 -48.36
C GLU A 146 -29.91 33.44 -48.77
#